data_AF-A0A2S2P5Q6-F1
#
_entry.id   AF-A0A2S2P5Q6-F1
#
_cell.length_a   1.000
_cell.length_b   1.000
_cell.length_c   1.000
_cell.angle_alpha   90.00
_cell.angle_beta   90.00
_cell.angle_gamma   90.00
#
_symmetry.space_group_name_H-M   'P 1'
#
loop_
_entity.id
_entity.type
_entity.pdbx_description
1 polymer ?
#
loop_
_entity_poly.entity_id
_entity_poly.type
_entity_poly.pdbx_seq_one_letter_code
_entity_poly.pdbx_strand_id
1 'polypeptide(L)'
;QIGIIEKSNERMIHLLKNQTTVVKSAVQEIGGASLEINKLYKELEDKQQELDTKINKLVNHTSTLDTLVLTNRIHSIFTALLTQYSYETTTLSAVITAARTGVLHSSLVTPRELTKHLTQIKINLPINLNLPMGTDPSEIYELSKITNIAVFYKNNRIVFLIKISLVTDLELTLDKIIPIPHRVENNNDSKERSLILKPEYQYVGITKNRRQYTTFTETQLLHCTETEVFTI
;
A
#
# COMPACT_ATOMS: atom_id res chain seq x y z
N GLN A 1 -107.55 47.54 29.85
CA GLN A 1 -106.33 46.70 29.96
C GLN A 1 -106.05 45.82 28.72
N ILE A 2 -106.96 45.69 27.76
CA ILE A 2 -106.83 44.76 26.61
C ILE A 2 -105.77 45.20 25.58
N GLY A 3 -105.61 46.50 25.29
CA GLY A 3 -104.66 46.98 24.28
C GLY A 3 -103.16 46.85 24.63
N ILE A 4 -102.79 46.68 25.91
CA ILE A 4 -101.40 46.44 26.32
C ILE A 4 -101.02 44.96 26.09
N ILE A 5 -101.99 44.05 26.22
CA ILE A 5 -101.82 42.61 26.00
C ILE A 5 -101.65 42.32 24.50
N GLU A 6 -102.43 42.99 23.65
CA GLU A 6 -102.40 42.80 22.20
C GLU A 6 -101.06 43.23 21.57
N LYS A 7 -100.54 44.40 22.00
CA LYS A 7 -99.23 44.92 21.54
C LYS A 7 -98.03 44.11 22.08
N SER A 8 -98.21 43.42 23.22
CA SER A 8 -97.23 42.48 23.76
C SER A 8 -97.22 41.16 22.97
N ASN A 9 -98.40 40.64 22.63
CA ASN A 9 -98.55 39.44 21.81
C ASN A 9 -97.98 39.61 20.41
N GLU A 10 -98.20 40.73 19.73
CA GLU A 10 -97.64 40.97 18.40
C GLU A 10 -96.11 41.02 18.41
N ARG A 11 -95.51 41.70 19.41
CA ARG A 11 -94.04 41.70 19.57
C ARG A 11 -93.51 40.32 19.87
N MET A 12 -94.21 39.54 20.71
CA MET A 12 -93.84 38.18 21.03
C MET A 12 -93.90 37.28 19.78
N ILE A 13 -94.94 37.40 18.95
CA ILE A 13 -95.05 36.67 17.67
C ILE A 13 -93.92 37.05 16.72
N HIS A 14 -93.59 38.34 16.61
CA HIS A 14 -92.51 38.80 15.72
C HIS A 14 -91.13 38.33 16.21
N LEU A 15 -90.91 38.29 17.53
CA LEU A 15 -89.69 37.77 18.15
C LEU A 15 -89.56 36.26 17.93
N LEU A 16 -90.64 35.50 18.15
CA LEU A 16 -90.69 34.05 17.91
C LEU A 16 -90.46 33.72 16.44
N LYS A 17 -91.02 34.51 15.51
CA LYS A 17 -90.81 34.33 14.06
C LYS A 17 -89.36 34.60 13.65
N ASN A 18 -88.74 35.64 14.19
CA ASN A 18 -87.32 35.92 13.94
C ASN A 18 -86.43 34.82 14.53
N GLN A 19 -86.69 34.36 15.76
CA GLN A 19 -85.95 33.25 16.35
C GLN A 19 -86.12 31.95 15.56
N THR A 20 -87.33 31.65 15.09
CA THR A 20 -87.59 30.47 14.25
C THR A 20 -86.83 30.54 12.92
N THR A 21 -86.73 31.73 12.32
CA THR A 21 -86.02 31.94 11.05
C THR A 21 -84.50 31.77 11.22
N VAL A 22 -83.93 32.33 12.29
CA VAL A 22 -82.50 32.18 12.61
C VAL A 22 -82.15 30.73 12.91
N VAL A 23 -82.97 30.04 13.71
CA VAL A 23 -82.78 28.60 14.01
C VAL A 23 -82.88 27.76 12.74
N LYS A 24 -83.85 28.04 11.86
CA LYS A 24 -83.99 27.32 10.58
C LYS A 24 -82.76 27.51 9.69
N SER A 25 -82.22 28.73 9.62
CA SER A 25 -81.00 29.02 8.85
C SER A 25 -79.79 28.29 9.42
N ALA A 26 -79.61 28.31 10.75
CA ALA A 26 -78.52 27.60 11.42
C ALA A 26 -78.61 26.07 11.22
N VAL A 27 -79.81 25.49 11.27
CA VAL A 27 -80.03 24.05 11.00
C VAL A 27 -79.71 23.70 9.55
N GLN A 28 -80.00 24.58 8.59
CA GLN A 28 -79.65 24.38 7.19
C GLN A 28 -78.14 24.50 6.94
N GLU A 29 -77.45 25.46 7.58
CA GLU A 29 -76.00 25.54 7.56
C GLU A 29 -75.34 24.31 8.19
N ILE A 30 -75.87 23.82 9.32
CA ILE A 30 -75.39 22.56 9.94
C ILE A 30 -75.63 21.36 9.02
N GLY A 31 -76.77 21.30 8.33
CA GLY A 31 -77.04 20.25 7.34
C GLY A 31 -76.07 20.28 6.16
N GLY A 32 -75.74 21.47 5.66
CA GLY A 32 -74.71 21.68 4.63
C GLY A 32 -73.32 21.28 5.11
N ALA A 33 -72.92 21.73 6.29
CA ALA A 33 -71.66 21.35 6.92
C ALA A 33 -71.56 19.83 7.15
N SER A 34 -72.65 19.16 7.54
CA SER A 34 -72.67 17.70 7.71
C SER A 34 -72.48 16.94 6.40
N LEU A 35 -73.02 17.44 5.28
CA LEU A 35 -72.80 16.83 3.95
C LEU A 35 -71.36 17.03 3.48
N GLU A 36 -70.79 18.20 3.73
CA GLU A 36 -69.40 18.51 3.42
C GLU A 36 -68.42 17.69 4.28
N ILE A 37 -68.75 17.49 5.55
CA ILE A 37 -68.03 16.59 6.47
C ILE A 37 -68.09 15.14 5.98
N ASN A 38 -69.25 14.64 5.55
CA ASN A 38 -69.36 13.28 5.01
C ASN A 38 -68.57 13.09 3.71
N LYS A 39 -68.50 14.12 2.88
CA LYS A 39 -67.67 14.11 1.67
C LYS A 39 -66.18 14.08 2.03
N LEU A 40 -65.76 14.88 3.01
CA LEU A 40 -64.39 14.88 3.54
C LEU A 40 -64.02 13.52 4.17
N TYR A 41 -64.93 12.89 4.92
CA TYR A 41 -64.69 11.57 5.50
C TYR A 41 -64.47 10.51 4.41
N LYS A 42 -65.25 10.55 3.34
CA LYS A 42 -65.10 9.62 2.21
C LYS A 42 -63.79 9.84 1.44
N GLU A 43 -63.43 11.09 1.21
CA GLU A 43 -62.16 11.45 0.56
C GLU A 43 -60.95 11.06 1.42
N LEU A 44 -61.08 11.16 2.74
CA LEU A 44 -60.07 10.69 3.70
C LEU A 44 -59.93 9.16 3.66
N GLU A 45 -61.04 8.42 3.62
CA GLU A 45 -61.06 6.95 3.52
C GLU A 45 -60.40 6.46 2.22
N ASP A 46 -60.73 7.08 1.09
CA ASP A 46 -60.11 6.77 -0.21
C ASP A 46 -58.60 7.06 -0.20
N LYS A 47 -58.18 8.17 0.44
CA LYS A 47 -56.75 8.52 0.59
C LYS A 47 -56.02 7.57 1.52
N GLN A 48 -56.67 7.10 2.58
CA GLN A 48 -56.10 6.12 3.51
C GLN A 48 -55.89 4.77 2.84
N GLN A 49 -56.84 4.31 2.03
CA GLN A 49 -56.69 3.08 1.24
C GLN A 49 -55.60 3.22 0.16
N GLU A 50 -55.48 4.39 -0.47
CA GLU A 50 -54.37 4.71 -1.39
C GLU A 50 -53.02 4.69 -0.66
N LEU A 51 -52.96 5.20 0.57
CA LEU A 51 -51.79 5.15 1.44
C LEU A 51 -51.44 3.72 1.85
N ASP A 52 -52.40 2.89 2.26
CA ASP A 52 -52.16 1.50 2.65
C ASP A 52 -51.64 0.67 1.46
N THR A 53 -52.17 0.89 0.26
CA THR A 53 -51.65 0.24 -0.95
C THR A 53 -50.25 0.72 -1.33
N LYS A 54 -49.95 2.01 -1.12
CA LYS A 54 -48.61 2.57 -1.31
C LYS A 54 -47.63 2.07 -0.26
N ILE A 55 -48.03 1.97 1.01
CA ILE A 55 -47.25 1.43 2.12
C ILE A 55 -46.96 -0.06 1.91
N ASN A 56 -47.95 -0.86 1.51
CA ASN A 56 -47.74 -2.27 1.19
C ASN A 56 -46.81 -2.48 -0.02
N LYS A 57 -46.86 -1.59 -1.01
CA LYS A 57 -45.87 -1.55 -2.10
C LYS A 57 -44.49 -1.08 -1.62
N LEU A 58 -44.43 -0.12 -0.70
CA LEU A 58 -43.19 0.40 -0.10
C LEU A 58 -42.50 -0.65 0.78
N VAL A 59 -43.22 -1.36 1.65
CA VAL A 59 -42.72 -2.39 2.58
C VAL A 59 -42.01 -3.52 1.82
N ASN A 60 -42.53 -3.92 0.66
CA ASN A 60 -41.88 -4.90 -0.22
C ASN A 60 -40.65 -4.33 -0.95
N HIS A 61 -40.59 -3.02 -1.21
CA HIS A 61 -39.47 -2.39 -1.92
C HIS A 61 -38.32 -1.97 -0.98
N THR A 62 -38.64 -1.51 0.23
CA THR A 62 -37.67 -1.04 1.24
C THR A 62 -36.80 -2.18 1.78
N SER A 63 -37.39 -3.35 2.05
CA SER A 63 -36.62 -4.54 2.43
C SER A 63 -35.72 -5.06 1.30
N THR A 64 -36.15 -4.96 0.03
CA THR A 64 -35.31 -5.29 -1.13
C THR A 64 -34.21 -4.26 -1.40
N LEU A 65 -34.46 -2.97 -1.13
CA LEU A 65 -33.45 -1.92 -1.27
C LEU A 65 -32.39 -2.01 -0.18
N ASP A 66 -32.78 -2.22 1.08
CA ASP A 66 -31.83 -2.41 2.18
C ASP A 66 -30.97 -3.66 1.96
N THR A 67 -31.56 -4.77 1.53
CA THR A 67 -30.81 -5.99 1.18
C THR A 67 -29.90 -5.78 -0.05
N LEU A 68 -30.33 -5.03 -1.06
CA LEU A 68 -29.50 -4.72 -2.23
C LEU A 68 -28.35 -3.75 -1.89
N VAL A 69 -28.59 -2.76 -1.03
CA VAL A 69 -27.55 -1.87 -0.50
C VAL A 69 -26.54 -2.63 0.35
N LEU A 70 -27.01 -3.52 1.24
CA LEU A 70 -26.14 -4.40 2.03
C LEU A 70 -25.34 -5.35 1.14
N THR A 71 -25.98 -5.96 0.14
CA THR A 71 -25.32 -6.87 -0.82
C THR A 71 -24.29 -6.14 -1.65
N ASN A 72 -24.59 -4.94 -2.15
CA ASN A 72 -23.62 -4.11 -2.87
C ASN A 72 -22.45 -3.70 -1.99
N ARG A 73 -22.70 -3.39 -0.71
CA ARG A 73 -21.63 -3.05 0.23
C ARG A 73 -20.74 -4.25 0.53
N ILE A 74 -21.32 -5.43 0.74
CA ILE A 74 -20.59 -6.70 0.91
C ILE A 74 -19.78 -7.00 -0.36
N HIS A 75 -20.40 -6.87 -1.53
CA HIS A 75 -19.73 -7.09 -2.81
C HIS A 75 -18.55 -6.12 -3.00
N SER A 76 -18.71 -4.83 -2.71
CA SER A 76 -17.63 -3.85 -2.78
C SER A 76 -16.49 -4.17 -1.81
N ILE A 77 -16.78 -4.59 -0.58
CA ILE A 77 -15.76 -5.02 0.38
C ILE A 77 -15.04 -6.27 -0.12
N PHE A 78 -15.77 -7.29 -0.60
CA PHE A 78 -15.19 -8.50 -1.17
C PHE A 78 -14.30 -8.20 -2.36
N THR A 79 -14.76 -7.35 -3.28
CA THR A 79 -13.99 -6.92 -4.44
C THR A 79 -12.73 -6.18 -4.01
N ALA A 80 -12.80 -5.26 -3.04
CA ALA A 80 -11.64 -4.57 -2.50
C ALA A 80 -10.63 -5.53 -1.83
N LEU A 81 -11.11 -6.54 -1.09
CA LEU A 81 -10.26 -7.56 -0.50
C LEU A 81 -9.60 -8.42 -1.58
N LEU A 82 -10.35 -8.87 -2.58
CA LEU A 82 -9.81 -9.69 -3.68
C LEU A 82 -8.78 -8.91 -4.50
N THR A 83 -9.01 -7.64 -4.78
CA THR A 83 -8.04 -6.80 -5.48
C THR A 83 -6.80 -6.58 -4.63
N GLN A 84 -6.94 -6.34 -3.33
CA GLN A 84 -5.81 -6.24 -2.40
C GLN A 84 -5.00 -7.54 -2.35
N TYR A 85 -5.65 -8.69 -2.16
CA TYR A 85 -4.98 -10.00 -2.15
C TYR A 85 -4.26 -10.28 -3.47
N SER A 86 -4.88 -9.96 -4.60
CA SER A 86 -4.27 -10.09 -5.93
C SER A 86 -3.03 -9.19 -6.05
N TYR A 87 -3.12 -7.94 -5.62
CA TYR A 87 -1.99 -6.99 -5.62
C TYR A 87 -0.84 -7.44 -4.71
N GLU A 88 -1.13 -7.89 -3.49
CA GLU A 88 -0.11 -8.38 -2.55
C GLU A 88 0.56 -9.66 -3.08
N THR A 89 -0.20 -10.59 -3.66
CA THR A 89 0.32 -11.84 -4.21
C THR A 89 1.21 -11.59 -5.42
N THR A 90 0.80 -10.70 -6.33
CA THR A 90 1.58 -10.30 -7.50
C THR A 90 2.85 -9.56 -7.09
N THR A 91 2.76 -8.65 -6.12
CA THR A 91 3.92 -7.95 -5.55
C THR A 91 4.90 -8.93 -4.92
N LEU A 92 4.42 -9.88 -4.11
CA LEU A 92 5.25 -10.90 -3.48
C LEU A 92 5.97 -11.76 -4.53
N SER A 93 5.26 -12.16 -5.59
CA SER A 93 5.84 -12.90 -6.72
C SER A 93 6.94 -12.11 -7.42
N ALA A 94 6.71 -10.80 -7.67
CA ALA A 94 7.70 -9.92 -8.26
C ALA A 94 8.95 -9.77 -7.36
N VAL A 95 8.75 -9.61 -6.05
CA VAL A 95 9.84 -9.52 -5.07
C VAL A 95 10.69 -10.79 -5.07
N ILE A 96 10.06 -11.97 -5.03
CA ILE A 96 10.77 -13.26 -5.04
C ILE A 96 11.53 -13.43 -6.37
N THR A 97 10.93 -13.03 -7.48
CA THR A 97 11.55 -13.12 -8.82
C THR A 97 12.78 -12.21 -8.91
N ALA A 98 12.65 -10.94 -8.51
CA ALA A 98 13.76 -9.99 -8.48
C ALA A 98 14.92 -10.50 -7.61
N ALA A 99 14.60 -11.07 -6.45
CA ALA A 99 15.63 -11.55 -5.55
C ALA A 99 16.31 -12.84 -6.03
N ARG A 100 15.62 -13.69 -6.82
CA ARG A 100 16.26 -14.81 -7.55
C ARG A 100 17.27 -14.31 -8.59
N THR A 101 17.01 -13.14 -9.18
CA THR A 101 17.95 -12.47 -10.10
C THR A 101 18.99 -11.62 -9.39
N GLY A 102 19.08 -11.67 -8.05
CA GLY A 102 20.04 -10.90 -7.26
C GLY A 102 19.70 -9.42 -7.10
N VAL A 103 18.49 -8.99 -7.47
CA VAL A 103 18.04 -7.59 -7.43
C VAL A 103 17.08 -7.39 -6.25
N LEU A 104 17.32 -6.33 -5.47
CA LEU A 104 16.41 -5.95 -4.38
C LEU A 104 15.20 -5.22 -4.95
N HIS A 105 14.00 -5.76 -4.72
CA HIS A 105 12.78 -5.09 -5.15
C HIS A 105 12.50 -3.84 -4.30
N SER A 106 12.15 -2.72 -4.95
CA SER A 106 11.95 -1.42 -4.29
C SER A 106 10.80 -1.41 -3.27
N SER A 107 9.83 -2.33 -3.39
CA SER A 107 8.77 -2.52 -2.40
C SER A 107 9.26 -3.07 -1.05
N LEU A 108 10.45 -3.66 -0.98
CA LEU A 108 11.04 -4.12 0.29
C LEU A 108 11.81 -3.01 0.98
N VAL A 109 12.69 -2.35 0.24
CA VAL A 109 13.52 -1.25 0.73
C VAL A 109 13.70 -0.28 -0.41
N THR A 110 13.34 0.98 -0.18
CA THR A 110 13.59 2.03 -1.15
C THR A 110 15.07 2.44 -1.14
N PRO A 111 15.62 2.94 -2.27
CA PRO A 111 17.01 3.44 -2.27
C PRO A 111 17.27 4.44 -1.14
N ARG A 112 16.34 5.35 -0.86
CA ARG A 112 16.46 6.33 0.24
C ARG A 112 16.59 5.69 1.62
N GLU A 113 15.79 4.66 1.91
CA GLU A 113 15.88 3.93 3.18
C GLU A 113 17.18 3.16 3.28
N LEU A 114 17.61 2.51 2.20
CA LEU A 114 18.89 1.81 2.16
C LEU A 114 20.05 2.77 2.41
N THR A 115 20.06 3.95 1.77
CA THR A 115 21.05 5.01 2.03
C THR A 115 21.11 5.36 3.51
N LYS A 116 19.95 5.55 4.14
CA LYS A 116 19.85 5.90 5.56
C LYS A 116 20.41 4.81 6.48
N HIS A 117 20.19 3.54 6.15
CA HIS A 117 20.78 2.44 6.91
C HIS A 117 22.29 2.35 6.70
N LEU A 118 22.76 2.54 5.47
CA LEU A 118 24.19 2.51 5.14
C LEU A 118 24.97 3.65 5.79
N THR A 119 24.42 4.87 5.84
CA THR A 119 25.05 6.00 6.56
C THR A 119 25.22 5.70 8.04
N GLN A 120 24.21 5.08 8.67
CA GLN A 120 24.30 4.66 10.07
C GLN A 120 25.34 3.56 10.29
N ILE A 121 25.43 2.60 9.37
CA ILE A 121 26.46 1.54 9.42
C ILE A 121 27.86 2.16 9.27
N LYS A 122 28.04 3.10 8.34
CA LYS A 122 29.32 3.77 8.07
C LYS A 122 29.94 4.40 9.32
N ILE A 123 29.12 4.98 10.20
CA ILE A 123 29.58 5.60 11.46
C ILE A 123 30.20 4.57 12.41
N ASN A 124 29.76 3.31 12.34
CA ASN A 124 30.18 2.24 13.24
C ASN A 124 31.20 1.28 12.59
N LEU A 125 31.71 1.59 11.40
CA LEU A 125 32.70 0.74 10.73
C LEU A 125 34.08 0.84 11.41
N PRO A 126 34.88 -0.24 11.39
CA PRO A 126 36.27 -0.19 11.83
C PRO A 126 37.11 0.82 11.03
N ILE A 127 38.14 1.38 11.66
CA ILE A 127 38.95 2.54 11.18
C ILE A 127 39.57 2.38 9.77
N ASN A 128 39.65 1.16 9.22
CA ASN A 128 40.26 0.87 7.92
C ASN A 128 39.32 0.15 6.94
N LEU A 129 38.01 0.16 7.21
CA LEU A 129 37.01 -0.47 6.36
C LEU A 129 35.96 0.57 5.95
N ASN A 130 35.70 0.64 4.66
CA ASN A 130 34.72 1.52 4.08
C ASN A 130 33.64 0.74 3.34
N LEU A 131 32.49 1.39 3.20
CA LEU A 131 31.47 0.92 2.28
C LEU A 131 31.96 1.11 0.85
N PRO A 132 31.55 0.22 -0.07
CA PRO A 132 32.00 0.26 -1.46
C PRO A 132 31.43 1.44 -2.30
N MET A 133 30.89 2.48 -1.68
CA MET A 133 30.29 3.65 -2.34
C MET A 133 30.06 4.78 -1.34
N GLY A 134 29.75 5.96 -1.89
CA GLY A 134 29.21 7.08 -1.14
C GLY A 134 27.77 6.84 -0.68
N THR A 135 27.25 7.82 0.03
CA THR A 135 25.94 7.75 0.67
C THR A 135 24.89 8.51 -0.13
N ASP A 136 25.07 8.64 -1.45
CA ASP A 136 24.08 9.27 -2.31
C ASP A 136 23.07 8.21 -2.81
N PRO A 137 21.75 8.48 -2.79
CA PRO A 137 20.76 7.58 -3.37
C PRO A 137 20.98 7.22 -4.85
N SER A 138 21.65 8.08 -5.62
CA SER A 138 21.99 7.83 -7.03
C SER A 138 23.07 6.77 -7.22
N GLU A 139 23.95 6.60 -6.25
CA GLU A 139 25.05 5.63 -6.27
C GLU A 139 24.62 4.22 -5.83
N ILE A 140 23.42 4.08 -5.24
CA ILE A 140 22.89 2.78 -4.79
C ILE A 140 22.70 1.79 -5.93
N TYR A 141 22.48 2.26 -7.16
CA TYR A 141 22.42 1.35 -8.30
C TYR A 141 23.73 0.58 -8.47
N GLU A 142 24.87 1.23 -8.22
CA GLU A 142 26.20 0.58 -8.31
C GLU A 142 26.40 -0.43 -7.18
N LEU A 143 25.78 -0.22 -6.01
CA LEU A 143 25.72 -1.23 -4.94
C LEU A 143 25.13 -2.53 -5.42
N SER A 144 24.04 -2.46 -6.18
CA SER A 144 23.34 -3.64 -6.62
C SER A 144 24.23 -4.55 -7.48
N LYS A 145 25.25 -4.00 -8.16
CA LYS A 145 26.20 -4.77 -8.99
C LYS A 145 27.19 -5.60 -8.17
N ILE A 146 27.52 -5.14 -6.96
CA ILE A 146 28.56 -5.75 -6.11
C ILE A 146 27.98 -6.46 -4.88
N THR A 147 26.70 -6.23 -4.58
CA THR A 147 26.02 -6.92 -3.48
C THR A 147 25.42 -8.23 -3.93
N ASN A 148 25.63 -9.24 -3.10
CA ASN A 148 24.96 -10.52 -3.28
C ASN A 148 23.70 -10.56 -2.42
N ILE A 149 22.57 -10.91 -3.03
CA ILE A 149 21.30 -11.09 -2.35
C ILE A 149 20.99 -12.58 -2.27
N ALA A 150 20.70 -13.06 -1.07
CA ALA A 150 20.20 -14.40 -0.84
C ALA A 150 18.80 -14.34 -0.25
N VAL A 151 17.92 -15.24 -0.70
CA VAL A 151 16.57 -15.37 -0.18
C VAL A 151 16.33 -16.78 0.29
N PHE A 152 15.81 -16.90 1.51
CA PHE A 152 15.41 -18.18 2.05
C PHE A 152 14.09 -18.04 2.81
N TYR A 153 13.35 -19.14 2.85
CA TYR A 153 12.11 -19.24 3.59
C TYR A 153 12.32 -20.07 4.85
N LYS A 154 11.97 -19.51 6.01
CA LYS A 154 12.11 -20.18 7.31
C LYS A 154 11.04 -19.68 8.27
N ASN A 155 10.44 -20.59 9.05
CA ASN A 155 9.45 -20.28 10.09
C ASN A 155 8.30 -19.38 9.58
N ASN A 156 7.74 -19.70 8.41
CA ASN A 156 6.67 -18.92 7.80
C ASN A 156 7.03 -17.46 7.46
N ARG A 157 8.33 -17.18 7.27
CA ARG A 157 8.87 -15.87 6.89
C ARG A 157 9.82 -16.02 5.71
N ILE A 158 9.77 -15.06 4.80
CA ILE A 158 10.76 -14.90 3.74
C ILE A 158 11.82 -13.93 4.26
N VAL A 159 13.08 -14.35 4.25
CA VAL A 159 14.21 -13.57 4.75
C VAL A 159 15.10 -13.21 3.57
N PHE A 160 15.38 -11.92 3.43
CA PHE A 160 16.29 -11.36 2.44
C PHE A 160 17.60 -11.01 3.15
N LEU A 161 18.69 -11.62 2.69
CA LEU A 161 20.04 -11.35 3.18
C LEU A 161 20.79 -10.58 2.12
N ILE A 162 21.18 -9.35 2.44
CA ILE A 162 22.02 -8.52 1.58
C ILE A 162 23.44 -8.61 2.12
N LYS A 163 24.34 -9.23 1.35
CA LYS A 163 25.76 -9.31 1.69
C LYS A 163 26.50 -8.18 0.97
N ILE A 164 26.94 -7.20 1.75
CA ILE A 164 27.75 -6.07 1.30
C ILE A 164 29.20 -6.35 1.70
N SER A 165 30.08 -6.47 0.71
CA SER A 165 31.51 -6.58 0.95
C SER A 165 32.08 -5.21 1.29
N LEU A 166 32.79 -5.11 2.41
CA LEU A 166 33.53 -3.89 2.77
C LEU A 166 34.82 -3.82 1.96
N VAL A 167 35.28 -2.61 1.72
CA VAL A 167 36.53 -2.35 1.00
C VAL A 167 37.54 -1.65 1.90
N THR A 168 38.79 -1.64 1.46
CA THR A 168 39.89 -0.92 2.09
C THR A 168 40.40 0.13 1.12
N ASP A 169 40.88 1.26 1.64
CA ASP A 169 41.46 2.34 0.82
C ASP A 169 42.90 2.03 0.35
N LEU A 170 43.24 0.73 0.27
CA LEU A 170 44.56 0.26 -0.10
C LEU A 170 44.69 0.16 -1.61
N GLU A 171 45.44 1.10 -2.18
CA GLU A 171 45.84 1.04 -3.59
C GLU A 171 46.98 0.04 -3.78
N LEU A 172 46.73 -0.96 -4.64
CA LEU A 172 47.68 -2.00 -4.99
C LEU A 172 47.99 -1.94 -6.48
N THR A 173 49.27 -1.98 -6.82
CA THR A 173 49.74 -2.21 -8.20
C THR A 173 49.86 -3.72 -8.40
N LEU A 174 49.18 -4.25 -9.43
CA LEU A 174 49.14 -5.67 -9.72
C LEU A 174 50.26 -6.06 -10.71
N ASP A 175 51.15 -6.93 -10.28
CA ASP A 175 52.26 -7.47 -11.06
C ASP A 175 52.08 -8.96 -11.34
N LYS A 176 52.42 -9.41 -12.55
CA LYS A 176 52.41 -10.84 -12.93
C LYS A 176 53.76 -11.47 -12.57
N ILE A 177 53.71 -12.58 -11.83
CA ILE A 177 54.89 -13.34 -11.44
C ILE A 177 55.32 -14.21 -12.63
N ILE A 178 56.54 -13.98 -13.12
CA ILE A 178 57.17 -14.78 -14.17
C ILE A 178 58.32 -15.57 -13.55
N PRO A 179 58.19 -16.91 -13.38
CA PRO A 179 59.26 -17.70 -12.81
C PRO A 179 60.43 -17.80 -13.78
N ILE A 180 61.63 -17.44 -13.30
CA ILE A 180 62.86 -17.51 -14.08
C ILE A 180 63.56 -18.84 -13.77
N PRO A 181 63.94 -19.64 -14.77
CA PRO A 181 64.72 -20.86 -14.55
C PRO A 181 66.09 -20.54 -13.95
N HIS A 182 66.45 -21.23 -12.87
CA HIS A 182 67.77 -21.12 -12.25
C HIS A 182 68.59 -22.37 -12.53
N ARG A 183 69.86 -22.20 -12.89
CA ARG A 183 70.79 -23.33 -13.08
C ARG A 183 71.33 -23.77 -11.74
N VAL A 184 71.26 -25.07 -11.46
CA VAL A 184 71.88 -25.66 -10.26
C VAL A 184 73.15 -26.37 -10.72
N GLU A 185 74.31 -25.80 -10.41
CA GLU A 185 75.59 -26.49 -10.60
C GLU A 185 75.74 -27.57 -9.53
N ASN A 186 75.98 -28.80 -9.96
CA ASN A 186 76.22 -29.92 -9.07
C ASN A 186 77.64 -30.43 -9.33
N ASN A 187 78.53 -30.31 -8.35
CA ASN A 187 79.97 -30.59 -8.51
C ASN A 187 80.30 -32.03 -8.93
N ASN A 188 79.33 -32.96 -8.88
CA ASN A 188 79.55 -34.39 -9.10
C ASN A 188 78.74 -35.00 -10.27
N ASP A 189 77.98 -34.22 -11.04
CA ASP A 189 77.17 -34.76 -12.15
C ASP A 189 77.15 -33.77 -13.32
N SER A 190 77.69 -34.17 -14.47
CA SER A 190 77.90 -33.34 -15.67
C SER A 190 76.62 -32.96 -16.43
N LYS A 191 75.47 -33.01 -15.77
CA LYS A 191 74.18 -32.60 -16.32
C LYS A 191 73.77 -31.26 -15.70
N GLU A 192 73.76 -30.21 -16.52
CA GLU A 192 73.10 -28.94 -16.15
C GLU A 192 71.63 -29.22 -15.85
N ARG A 193 71.22 -29.08 -14.59
CA ARG A 193 69.82 -29.14 -14.19
C ARG A 193 69.31 -27.72 -14.00
N SER A 194 68.24 -27.38 -14.71
CA SER A 194 67.50 -26.15 -14.47
C SER A 194 66.35 -26.42 -13.50
N LEU A 195 66.26 -25.60 -12.45
CA LEU A 195 65.16 -25.59 -11.51
C LEU A 195 64.23 -24.43 -11.86
N ILE A 196 62.95 -24.71 -12.04
CA ILE A 196 61.92 -23.69 -12.18
C ILE A 196 61.02 -23.79 -10.96
N LEU A 197 60.98 -22.73 -10.15
CA LEU A 197 60.04 -22.63 -9.04
C LEU A 197 58.69 -22.19 -9.60
N LYS A 198 57.72 -23.11 -9.60
CA LYS A 198 56.36 -22.79 -10.00
C LYS A 198 55.67 -22.03 -8.86
N PRO A 199 55.28 -20.77 -9.05
CA PRO A 199 54.61 -20.02 -8.00
C PRO A 199 53.18 -20.55 -7.85
N GLU A 200 52.70 -20.59 -6.60
CA GLU A 200 51.31 -20.97 -6.27
C GLU A 200 50.31 -19.93 -6.82
N TYR A 201 50.68 -18.65 -6.73
CA TYR A 201 49.91 -17.52 -7.21
C TYR A 201 50.58 -16.88 -8.43
N GLN A 202 49.81 -16.51 -9.44
CA GLN A 202 50.34 -15.95 -10.69
C GLN A 202 50.50 -14.42 -10.61
N TYR A 203 49.88 -13.78 -9.63
CA TYR A 203 49.86 -12.33 -9.49
C TYR A 203 50.13 -11.90 -8.06
N VAL A 204 50.79 -10.75 -7.92
CA VAL A 204 51.04 -10.08 -6.63
C VAL A 204 50.57 -8.64 -6.71
N GLY A 205 49.75 -8.21 -5.76
CA GLY A 205 49.39 -6.81 -5.57
C GLY A 205 50.32 -6.19 -4.53
N ILE A 206 51.00 -5.09 -4.87
CA ILE A 206 51.93 -4.41 -3.96
C ILE A 206 51.52 -2.95 -3.82
N THR A 207 51.51 -2.46 -2.59
CA THR A 207 51.27 -1.04 -2.30
C THR A 207 52.37 -0.13 -2.87
N LYS A 208 52.05 1.13 -3.20
CA LYS A 208 53.02 2.11 -3.73
C LYS A 208 54.25 2.31 -2.82
N ASN A 209 54.06 2.23 -1.50
CA ASN A 209 55.12 2.32 -0.50
C ASN A 209 55.87 0.98 -0.27
N ARG A 210 55.46 -0.09 -0.95
CA ARG A 210 55.98 -1.46 -0.85
C ARG A 210 55.95 -2.06 0.55
N ARG A 211 55.06 -1.60 1.43
CA ARG A 211 54.96 -2.10 2.82
C ARG A 211 54.02 -3.28 2.97
N GLN A 212 53.02 -3.35 2.11
CA GLN A 212 52.00 -4.40 2.13
C GLN A 212 51.88 -5.02 0.75
N TYR A 213 51.61 -6.33 0.75
CA TYR A 213 51.36 -7.11 -0.45
C TYR A 213 50.21 -8.09 -0.22
N THR A 214 49.62 -8.53 -1.32
CA THR A 214 48.66 -9.63 -1.36
C THR A 214 48.85 -10.42 -2.64
N THR A 215 48.34 -11.64 -2.72
CA THR A 215 48.54 -12.54 -3.86
C THR A 215 47.21 -12.96 -4.46
N PHE A 216 47.17 -13.09 -5.78
CA PHE A 216 45.97 -13.46 -6.52
C PHE A 216 46.23 -14.62 -7.48
N THR A 217 45.23 -15.48 -7.59
CA THR A 217 45.11 -16.47 -8.66
C THR A 217 44.40 -15.85 -9.87
N GLU A 218 44.61 -16.44 -11.04
CA GLU A 218 43.89 -16.05 -12.27
C GLU A 218 42.36 -16.16 -12.09
N THR A 219 41.89 -17.21 -11.40
CA THR A 219 40.47 -17.38 -11.09
C THR A 219 39.89 -16.28 -10.19
N GLN A 220 40.68 -15.76 -9.24
CA GLN A 220 40.22 -14.68 -8.36
C GLN A 220 40.10 -13.35 -9.12
N LEU A 221 41.00 -13.09 -10.07
CA LEU A 221 40.94 -11.89 -10.91
C LEU A 221 39.72 -11.88 -11.83
N LEU A 222 39.24 -13.04 -12.28
CA LEU A 222 37.99 -13.13 -13.05
C LEU A 222 36.74 -12.71 -12.25
N HIS A 223 36.82 -12.69 -10.92
CA HIS A 223 35.73 -12.24 -10.06
C HIS A 223 35.86 -10.76 -9.66
N CYS A 224 36.86 -10.04 -10.18
CA CYS A 224 36.98 -8.60 -9.96
C CYS A 224 35.89 -7.85 -10.75
N THR A 225 35.23 -6.91 -10.09
CA THR A 225 34.20 -6.06 -10.68
C THR A 225 34.74 -4.64 -10.78
N GLU A 226 34.57 -4.01 -11.94
CA GLU A 226 34.86 -2.59 -12.14
C GLU A 226 33.68 -1.76 -11.64
N THR A 227 33.96 -0.69 -10.90
CA THR A 227 32.94 0.22 -10.34
C THR A 227 33.33 1.66 -10.60
N GLU A 228 32.42 2.46 -11.14
CA GLU A 228 32.67 3.86 -11.54
C GLU A 228 32.72 4.85 -10.36
N VAL A 229 32.27 4.43 -9.16
CA VAL A 229 32.04 5.30 -8.00
C VAL A 229 33.23 5.34 -7.02
N PHE A 230 34.23 4.47 -7.24
CA PHE A 230 35.46 4.49 -6.43
C PHE A 230 36.47 5.50 -6.94
N THR A 231 36.24 6.76 -6.63
CA THR A 231 37.31 7.76 -6.58
C THR A 231 37.61 8.05 -5.12
N ILE A 232 38.80 7.61 -4.67
CA ILE A 232 39.40 8.06 -3.41
C ILE A 232 39.72 9.55 -3.51
#